data_AF-A0A656K3M0-F1
#
_entry.id   AF-A0A656K3M0-F1
#
_cell.length_a   1.000
_cell.length_b   1.000
_cell.length_c   1.000
_cell.angle_alpha   90.00
_cell.angle_beta   90.00
_cell.angle_gamma   90.00
#
_symmetry.space_group_name_H-M   'P 1'
#
loop_
_entity.id
_entity.type
_entity.pdbx_description
1 polymer ?
#
loop_
_entity_poly.entity_id
_entity_poly.type
_entity_poly.pdbx_seq_one_letter_code
_entity_poly.pdbx_strand_id
1 'polypeptide(L)'
;MNMKITKSLLQAGVLGLSLLATGVMAAVSASDAAKLGTTLTPMGAEKAGNAANTISAWSPIPKNAGAVDSKGFLANPYASEKPLFTITAANVEQYKDKLAPGQYAMFK
;
A
#
# COMPACT_ATOMS: atom_id res chain seq x y z
N MET A 1 39.02 8.30 44.84
CA MET A 1 39.13 9.01 43.54
C MET A 1 38.46 8.26 42.39
N ASN A 2 38.29 6.93 42.49
CA ASN A 2 37.83 6.07 41.38
C ASN A 2 36.33 6.18 41.04
N MET A 3 35.44 6.38 42.03
CA MET A 3 33.99 6.36 41.80
C MET A 3 33.46 7.53 40.94
N LYS A 4 34.13 8.68 40.95
CA LYS A 4 33.74 9.86 40.12
C LYS A 4 34.09 9.66 38.64
N ILE A 5 35.18 8.95 38.36
CA ILE A 5 35.65 8.63 37.01
C ILE A 5 34.72 7.59 36.38
N THR A 6 34.34 6.54 37.13
CA THR A 6 33.40 5.50 36.65
C THR A 6 32.02 6.08 36.32
N LYS A 7 31.51 7.02 37.13
CA LYS A 7 30.20 7.66 36.91
C LYS A 7 30.19 8.57 35.67
N SER A 8 31.28 9.30 35.45
CA SER A 8 31.44 10.16 34.27
C SER A 8 31.58 9.35 32.99
N LEU A 9 32.28 8.21 33.03
CA LEU A 9 32.38 7.27 31.92
C LEU A 9 31.02 6.65 31.56
N LEU A 10 30.23 6.26 32.57
CA LEU A 10 28.89 5.71 32.34
C LEU A 10 27.95 6.75 31.71
N GLN A 11 27.99 8.02 32.17
CA GLN A 11 27.18 9.10 31.60
C GLN A 11 27.57 9.43 30.15
N ALA A 12 28.88 9.47 29.85
CA ALA A 12 29.38 9.66 28.50
C ALA A 12 29.00 8.48 27.58
N GLY A 13 29.05 7.25 28.07
CA GLY A 13 28.64 6.06 27.34
C GLY A 13 27.14 6.05 27.01
N VAL A 14 26.29 6.39 28.00
CA VAL A 14 24.83 6.49 27.79
C VAL A 14 24.48 7.62 26.81
N LEU A 15 25.14 8.78 26.92
CA LEU A 15 24.95 9.88 25.97
C LEU A 15 25.39 9.48 24.56
N GLY A 16 26.55 8.83 24.42
CA GLY A 16 27.05 8.34 23.13
C GLY A 16 26.10 7.34 22.46
N LEU A 17 25.56 6.37 23.21
CA LEU A 17 24.60 5.40 22.68
C LEU A 17 23.26 6.04 22.31
N SER A 18 22.80 7.03 23.09
CA SER A 18 21.54 7.76 22.81
C SER A 18 21.63 8.58 21.51
N LEU A 19 22.81 9.13 21.19
CA LEU A 19 23.05 9.88 19.95
C LEU A 19 23.14 8.98 18.71
N LEU A 20 23.49 7.70 18.87
CA LEU A 20 23.53 6.73 17.76
C LEU A 20 22.15 6.16 17.40
N ALA A 21 21.17 6.28 18.31
CA ALA A 21 19.81 5.77 18.11
C ALA A 21 18.96 6.62 17.15
N THR A 22 19.46 7.77 16.65
CA THR A 22 18.69 8.67 15.77
C THR A 22 18.66 8.24 14.30
N GLY A 23 19.43 7.21 13.91
CA GLY A 23 19.44 6.68 12.56
C GLY A 23 18.32 5.66 12.32
N VAL A 24 17.14 6.11 11.89
CA VAL A 24 16.11 5.19 11.42
C VAL A 24 16.39 4.77 9.98
N MET A 25 16.65 3.48 9.74
CA MET A 25 16.66 2.90 8.39
C MET A 25 15.22 2.71 7.92
N ALA A 26 14.55 3.81 7.58
CA ALA A 26 13.16 3.77 7.11
C ALA A 26 13.04 3.37 5.62
N ALA A 27 14.13 3.48 4.86
CA ALA A 27 14.15 3.10 3.46
C ALA A 27 14.17 1.58 3.30
N VAL A 28 13.42 1.09 2.31
CA VAL A 28 13.49 -0.32 1.89
C VAL A 28 14.87 -0.65 1.30
N SER A 29 15.24 -1.93 1.33
CA SER A 29 16.49 -2.38 0.73
C SER A 29 16.52 -2.11 -0.78
N ALA A 30 17.70 -1.96 -1.37
CA ALA A 30 17.84 -1.82 -2.83
C ALA A 30 17.24 -3.02 -3.58
N SER A 31 17.34 -4.22 -3.01
CA SER A 31 16.71 -5.43 -3.55
C SER A 31 15.18 -5.37 -3.54
N ASP A 32 14.57 -4.75 -2.54
CA ASP A 32 13.12 -4.57 -2.49
C ASP A 32 12.67 -3.48 -3.46
N ALA A 33 13.44 -2.38 -3.58
CA ALA A 33 13.17 -1.34 -4.56
C ALA A 33 13.24 -1.87 -6.00
N ALA A 34 14.16 -2.81 -6.29
CA ALA A 34 14.28 -3.46 -7.58
C ALA A 34 13.04 -4.30 -8.00
N LYS A 35 12.14 -4.62 -7.05
CA LYS A 35 10.87 -5.30 -7.34
C LYS A 35 9.84 -4.38 -7.99
N LEU A 36 9.99 -3.06 -7.85
CA LEU A 36 9.08 -2.08 -8.47
C LEU A 36 9.20 -2.14 -10.00
N GLY A 37 8.05 -2.22 -10.67
CA GLY A 37 7.96 -2.36 -12.13
C GLY A 37 8.13 -3.81 -12.64
N THR A 38 8.75 -4.69 -11.85
CA THR A 38 8.94 -6.11 -12.19
C THR A 38 7.80 -6.96 -11.64
N THR A 39 7.88 -7.38 -10.38
CA THR A 39 6.84 -8.15 -9.67
C THR A 39 5.83 -7.25 -8.96
N LEU A 40 6.22 -6.01 -8.63
CA LEU A 40 5.33 -5.00 -8.09
C LEU A 40 5.00 -3.95 -9.16
N THR A 41 3.87 -3.27 -8.99
CA THR A 41 3.56 -2.05 -9.75
C THR A 41 4.53 -0.94 -9.34
N PRO A 42 4.63 0.16 -10.11
CA PRO A 42 5.43 1.33 -9.70
C PRO A 42 5.01 1.92 -8.34
N MET A 43 3.78 1.63 -7.90
CA MET A 43 3.26 2.05 -6.59
C MET A 43 3.46 1.00 -5.48
N GLY A 44 4.08 -0.14 -5.77
CA GLY A 44 4.38 -1.18 -4.80
C GLY A 44 3.29 -2.23 -4.57
N ALA A 45 2.22 -2.23 -5.37
CA ALA A 45 1.19 -3.28 -5.31
C ALA A 45 1.63 -4.55 -6.07
N GLU A 46 1.06 -5.71 -5.75
CA GLU A 46 1.26 -6.93 -6.53
C GLU A 46 0.87 -6.71 -8.00
N LYS A 47 1.73 -7.11 -8.95
CA LYS A 47 1.48 -6.94 -10.38
C LYS A 47 0.71 -8.11 -10.98
N ALA A 48 0.82 -9.31 -10.40
CA ALA A 48 0.16 -10.50 -10.89
C ALA A 48 -1.37 -10.41 -10.81
N GLY A 49 -2.05 -11.09 -11.74
CA GLY A 49 -3.50 -11.33 -11.65
C GLY A 49 -3.84 -12.34 -10.55
N ASN A 50 -5.12 -12.53 -10.29
CA ASN A 50 -5.54 -13.51 -9.28
C ASN A 50 -5.57 -14.94 -9.84
N ALA A 51 -5.44 -15.95 -8.96
CA ALA A 51 -5.48 -17.37 -9.36
C ALA A 51 -6.82 -17.79 -9.99
N ALA A 52 -7.91 -17.07 -9.68
CA ALA A 52 -9.22 -17.31 -10.26
C ALA A 52 -9.38 -16.79 -11.70
N ASN A 53 -8.37 -16.10 -12.25
CA ASN A 53 -8.39 -15.46 -13.58
C ASN A 53 -9.53 -14.44 -13.78
N THR A 54 -10.09 -13.90 -12.70
CA THR A 54 -11.11 -12.84 -12.75
C THR A 54 -10.50 -11.45 -12.68
N ILE A 55 -9.24 -11.33 -12.26
CA ILE A 55 -8.47 -10.08 -12.24
C ILE A 55 -7.20 -10.35 -13.05
N SER A 56 -7.03 -9.62 -14.15
CA SER A 56 -5.84 -9.71 -14.99
C SER A 56 -4.62 -9.13 -14.29
N ALA A 57 -3.41 -9.48 -14.76
CA ALA A 57 -2.21 -8.78 -14.35
C ALA A 57 -2.34 -7.27 -14.58
N TRP A 58 -1.72 -6.48 -13.70
CA TRP A 58 -1.75 -5.04 -13.79
C TRP A 58 -1.09 -4.55 -15.08
N SER A 59 -1.76 -3.63 -15.75
CA SER A 59 -1.26 -2.91 -16.93
C SER A 59 -1.53 -1.42 -16.76
N PRO A 60 -0.60 -0.53 -17.15
CA PRO A 60 -0.85 0.90 -17.12
C PRO A 60 -2.01 1.25 -18.05
N ILE A 61 -2.88 2.15 -17.59
CA ILE A 61 -3.94 2.69 -18.45
C ILE A 61 -3.32 3.57 -19.56
N PRO A 62 -3.83 3.52 -20.80
CA PRO A 62 -3.34 4.39 -21.86
C PRO A 62 -3.44 5.88 -21.49
N LYS A 63 -2.47 6.70 -21.89
CA LYS A 63 -2.48 8.15 -21.65
C LYS A 63 -3.67 8.87 -22.30
N ASN A 64 -4.28 8.24 -23.29
CA ASN A 64 -5.45 8.72 -24.03
C ASN A 64 -6.75 7.98 -23.65
N ALA A 65 -6.81 7.34 -22.48
CA ALA A 65 -7.95 6.52 -22.09
C ALA A 65 -9.26 7.31 -21.83
N GLY A 66 -9.17 8.62 -21.59
CA GLY A 66 -10.33 9.47 -21.41
C GLY A 66 -10.08 10.86 -21.98
N ALA A 67 -11.12 11.46 -22.56
CA ALA A 67 -11.10 12.86 -22.94
C ALA A 67 -11.07 13.74 -21.69
N VAL A 68 -10.37 14.88 -21.76
CA VAL A 68 -10.36 15.90 -20.70
C VAL A 68 -11.39 16.95 -21.04
N ASP A 69 -12.33 17.21 -20.12
CA ASP A 69 -13.34 18.24 -20.32
C ASP A 69 -12.79 19.67 -20.15
N SER A 70 -13.62 20.68 -20.44
CA SER A 70 -13.23 22.10 -20.30
C SER A 70 -12.82 22.52 -18.87
N LYS A 71 -13.14 21.72 -17.85
CA LYS A 71 -12.81 21.95 -16.45
C LYS A 71 -11.59 21.13 -15.99
N GLY A 72 -11.00 20.32 -16.87
CA GLY A 72 -9.83 19.49 -16.56
C GLY A 72 -10.15 18.09 -16.01
N PHE A 73 -11.42 17.65 -16.03
CA PHE A 73 -11.77 16.30 -15.58
C PHE A 73 -11.62 15.28 -16.70
N LEU A 74 -10.97 14.14 -16.38
CA LEU A 74 -10.93 12.99 -17.28
C LEU A 74 -12.30 12.28 -17.29
N ALA A 75 -12.80 12.00 -18.48
CA ALA A 75 -13.92 11.09 -18.68
C ALA A 75 -13.58 9.68 -18.15
N ASN A 76 -14.60 8.95 -17.69
CA ASN A 76 -14.44 7.57 -17.25
C ASN A 76 -14.01 6.68 -18.44
N PRO A 77 -12.79 6.10 -18.42
CA PRO A 77 -12.31 5.25 -19.50
C PRO A 77 -13.08 3.92 -19.63
N TYR A 78 -13.85 3.54 -18.61
CA TYR A 78 -14.63 2.30 -18.54
C TYR A 78 -16.15 2.56 -18.53
N ALA A 79 -16.60 3.67 -19.12
CA ALA A 79 -18.02 4.07 -19.06
C ALA A 79 -19.00 3.04 -19.64
N SER A 80 -18.54 2.18 -20.55
CA SER A 80 -19.35 1.13 -21.18
C SER A 80 -19.39 -0.17 -20.37
N GLU A 81 -18.57 -0.30 -19.32
CA GLU A 81 -18.55 -1.49 -18.50
C GLU A 81 -19.72 -1.52 -17.51
N LYS A 82 -20.22 -2.73 -17.24
CA LYS A 82 -21.28 -2.96 -16.26
C LYS A 82 -20.70 -3.61 -15.02
N PRO A 83 -21.16 -3.23 -13.81
CA PRO A 83 -20.78 -3.93 -12.59
C PRO A 83 -21.14 -5.42 -12.70
N LEU A 84 -20.20 -6.29 -12.30
CA LEU A 84 -20.46 -7.73 -12.22
C LEU A 84 -21.48 -8.04 -11.10
N PHE A 85 -21.42 -7.29 -10.00
CA PHE A 85 -22.30 -7.44 -8.85
C PHE A 85 -22.60 -6.06 -8.25
N THR A 86 -23.82 -5.91 -7.71
CA THR A 86 -24.17 -4.79 -6.82
C THR A 86 -24.59 -5.40 -5.49
N ILE A 87 -23.78 -5.16 -4.46
CA ILE A 87 -24.01 -5.71 -3.13
C ILE A 87 -24.75 -4.68 -2.29
N THR A 88 -25.86 -5.10 -1.70
CA THR A 88 -26.81 -4.31 -0.92
C THR A 88 -27.09 -5.05 0.39
N ALA A 89 -27.71 -4.37 1.37
CA ALA A 89 -28.11 -5.02 2.62
C ALA A 89 -29.04 -6.24 2.40
N ALA A 90 -29.83 -6.23 1.33
CA ALA A 90 -30.76 -7.31 1.01
C ALA A 90 -30.07 -8.59 0.47
N ASN A 91 -28.88 -8.47 -0.12
CA ASN A 91 -28.17 -9.62 -0.73
C ASN A 91 -26.75 -9.83 -0.19
N VAL A 92 -26.36 -9.11 0.88
CA VAL A 92 -25.00 -9.18 1.44
C VAL A 92 -24.59 -10.59 1.85
N GLU A 93 -25.53 -11.39 2.36
CA GLU A 93 -25.25 -12.78 2.77
C GLU A 93 -24.86 -13.68 1.58
N GLN A 94 -25.42 -13.44 0.40
CA GLN A 94 -25.08 -14.19 -0.82
C GLN A 94 -23.65 -13.91 -1.29
N TYR A 95 -23.15 -12.70 -1.03
CA TYR A 95 -21.85 -12.23 -1.53
C TYR A 95 -20.82 -12.03 -0.42
N LYS A 96 -21.04 -12.64 0.76
CA LYS A 96 -20.18 -12.48 1.93
C LYS A 96 -18.71 -12.76 1.62
N ASP A 97 -18.42 -13.79 0.82
CA ASP A 97 -17.06 -14.18 0.42
C ASP A 97 -16.39 -13.19 -0.55
N LYS A 98 -17.11 -12.16 -1.01
CA LYS A 98 -16.58 -11.07 -1.84
C LYS A 98 -16.25 -9.82 -1.04
N LEU A 99 -16.49 -9.81 0.27
CA LEU A 99 -16.28 -8.68 1.15
C LEU A 99 -15.20 -8.98 2.18
N ALA A 100 -14.34 -7.99 2.43
CA ALA A 100 -13.47 -8.04 3.60
C ALA A 100 -14.33 -7.99 4.88
N PRO A 101 -13.87 -8.56 6.01
CA PRO A 101 -14.64 -8.56 7.26
C PRO A 101 -15.15 -7.17 7.67
N GLY A 102 -14.32 -6.13 7.52
CA GLY A 102 -14.71 -4.76 7.81
C GLY A 102 -15.81 -4.20 6.89
N GLN A 103 -15.81 -4.57 5.61
CA GLN A 103 -16.86 -4.15 4.65
C GLN A 103 -18.18 -4.85 4.95
N TYR A 104 -18.14 -6.15 5.27
CA TYR A 104 -19.33 -6.90 5.67
C TYR A 104 -19.95 -6.33 6.95
N ALA A 105 -19.13 -5.94 7.92
CA ALA A 105 -19.60 -5.36 9.18
C ALA A 105 -20.36 -4.03 8.99
N MET A 106 -20.12 -3.26 7.92
CA MET A 106 -20.86 -2.02 7.64
C MET A 106 -22.33 -2.23 7.27
N PHE A 107 -22.74 -3.46 6.96
CA PHE A 107 -24.14 -3.81 6.70
C PHE A 107 -24.90 -4.30 7.94
N LYS A 108 -24.23 -4.36 9.10
CA LYS A 108 -24.78 -4.87 10.37
C LYS A 108 -25.09 -3.74 11.35
#